data_AF-A0A7M7N783-F1
#
_entry.id   AF-A0A7M7N783-F1
#
_cell.length_a   1.000
_cell.length_b   1.000
_cell.length_c   1.000
_cell.angle_alpha   90.00
_cell.angle_beta   90.00
_cell.angle_gamma   90.00
#
_symmetry.space_group_name_H-M   'P 1'
#
loop_
_entity.id
_entity.type
_entity.pdbx_description
1 polymer ?
#
loop_
_entity_poly.entity_id
_entity_poly.type
_entity_poly.pdbx_seq_one_letter_code
_entity_poly.pdbx_strand_id
1 'polypeptide(L)'
;MSDILTDRVVQRLSKLINPGNIRADDFSVELGFTKVKGNAAAIGANLTMNQPGAFDKLLSKYVMKHGRKSESALQLRQIFLESEELKPCADFVKAELEKFKIPVPSDAETLVDTSVPLPSPHCGTPGEVAEAAGGTKTGAKTKKVCQDPAYKPDEEMET
;
A
#
# COMPACT_ATOMS: atom_id res chain seq x y z
N MET A 1 23.72 6.90 -11.34
CA MET A 1 23.46 5.64 -10.62
C MET A 1 22.74 4.70 -11.55
N SER A 2 23.17 3.45 -11.60
CA SER A 2 22.56 2.42 -12.46
C SER A 2 21.17 2.03 -11.95
N ASP A 3 20.28 1.69 -12.88
CA ASP A 3 19.00 1.09 -12.54
C ASP A 3 19.20 -0.37 -12.16
N ILE A 4 18.81 -0.71 -10.93
CA ILE A 4 18.92 -2.05 -10.36
C ILE A 4 17.63 -2.83 -10.62
N LEU A 5 16.48 -2.23 -10.29
CA LEU A 5 15.16 -2.83 -10.49
C LEU A 5 14.67 -2.65 -11.93
N THR A 6 15.45 -3.18 -12.87
CA THR A 6 15.05 -3.22 -14.29
C THR A 6 13.81 -4.11 -14.49
N ASP A 7 13.11 -3.93 -15.61
CA ASP A 7 11.93 -4.75 -15.94
C ASP A 7 12.27 -6.25 -15.95
N ARG A 8 13.49 -6.62 -16.35
CA ARG A 8 13.98 -8.01 -16.29
C ARG A 8 14.12 -8.54 -14.86
N VAL A 9 14.58 -7.69 -13.93
CA VAL A 9 14.71 -8.03 -12.50
C VAL A 9 13.33 -8.18 -11.88
N VAL A 10 12.41 -7.25 -12.17
CA VAL A 10 11.00 -7.32 -11.73
C VAL A 10 10.32 -8.60 -12.21
N GLN A 11 10.49 -8.96 -13.48
CA GLN A 11 9.94 -10.20 -14.04
C GLN A 11 10.55 -11.47 -13.46
N ARG A 12 11.80 -11.43 -12.99
CA ARG A 12 12.42 -12.57 -12.31
C ARG A 12 11.89 -12.70 -10.89
N LEU A 13 11.79 -11.59 -10.16
CA LEU A 13 11.22 -11.54 -8.83
C LEU A 13 9.78 -12.07 -8.80
N SER A 14 8.93 -11.63 -9.74
CA SER A 14 7.55 -12.09 -9.81
C SER A 14 7.40 -13.59 -10.02
N LYS A 15 8.39 -14.24 -10.65
CA LYS A 15 8.43 -15.69 -10.86
C LYS A 15 8.99 -16.48 -9.67
N LEU A 16 9.76 -15.83 -8.80
CA LEU A 16 10.25 -16.43 -7.56
C LEU A 16 9.16 -16.50 -6.49
N ILE A 17 8.14 -15.65 -6.59
CA ILE A 17 7.01 -15.64 -5.67
C ILE A 17 6.04 -16.76 -6.04
N ASN A 18 5.79 -17.66 -5.09
CA ASN A 18 4.84 -18.74 -5.26
C ASN A 18 3.41 -18.29 -4.90
N PRO A 19 2.46 -18.21 -5.86
CA PRO A 19 1.07 -17.81 -5.59
C PRO A 19 0.30 -18.75 -4.65
N GLY A 20 0.76 -20.00 -4.48
CA GLY A 20 0.15 -20.95 -3.55
C GLY A 20 0.48 -20.65 -2.08
N ASN A 21 1.53 -19.88 -1.85
CA ASN A 21 2.07 -19.57 -0.54
C ASN A 21 1.73 -18.12 -0.14
N ILE A 22 1.92 -17.20 -1.08
CA ILE A 22 1.73 -15.77 -0.85
C ILE A 22 0.51 -15.29 -1.63
N ARG A 23 -0.40 -14.62 -0.95
CA ARG A 23 -1.54 -13.97 -1.58
C ARG A 23 -1.16 -12.58 -2.09
N ALA A 24 -1.64 -12.22 -3.27
CA ALA A 24 -1.36 -10.90 -3.86
C ALA A 24 -1.93 -9.74 -3.03
N ASP A 25 -3.01 -9.94 -2.26
CA ASP A 25 -3.56 -8.91 -1.38
C ASP A 25 -2.68 -8.64 -0.15
N ASP A 26 -2.11 -9.68 0.45
CA ASP A 26 -1.18 -9.55 1.58
C ASP A 26 0.17 -9.00 1.12
N PHE A 27 0.71 -9.52 0.00
CA PHE A 27 1.93 -8.97 -0.62
C PHE A 27 1.80 -7.49 -1.00
N SER A 28 0.60 -7.08 -1.45
CA SER A 28 0.34 -5.67 -1.73
C SER A 28 0.41 -4.80 -0.47
N VAL A 29 0.11 -5.33 0.71
CA VAL A 29 0.23 -4.60 1.98
C VAL A 29 1.68 -4.51 2.42
N GLU A 30 2.45 -5.60 2.30
CA GLU A 30 3.91 -5.60 2.57
C GLU A 30 4.64 -4.53 1.73
N LEU A 31 4.24 -4.33 0.48
CA LEU A 31 4.77 -3.27 -0.38
C LEU A 31 4.28 -1.85 -0.04
N GLY A 32 3.50 -1.67 1.03
CA GLY A 32 2.95 -0.38 1.45
C GLY A 32 1.80 0.12 0.57
N PHE A 33 1.03 -0.78 -0.02
CA PHE A 33 -0.23 -0.48 -0.71
C PHE A 33 -1.45 -1.04 0.05
N THR A 34 -2.65 -0.83 -0.49
CA THR A 34 -3.91 -1.31 0.07
C THR A 34 -4.24 -2.73 -0.41
N LYS A 35 -4.89 -3.58 0.42
CA LYS A 35 -5.41 -4.90 0.01
C LYS A 35 -6.24 -4.86 -1.29
N VAL A 36 -7.04 -3.80 -1.50
CA VAL A 36 -7.84 -3.59 -2.72
C VAL A 36 -6.99 -3.58 -3.99
N LYS A 37 -5.79 -3.01 -3.94
CA LYS A 37 -4.85 -2.99 -5.08
C LYS A 37 -4.32 -4.39 -5.38
N GLY A 38 -3.98 -5.16 -4.34
CA GLY A 38 -3.54 -6.54 -4.51
C GLY A 38 -4.64 -7.43 -5.07
N ASN A 39 -5.87 -7.29 -4.58
CA ASN A 39 -7.01 -8.03 -5.13
C ASN A 39 -7.28 -7.66 -6.60
N ALA A 40 -7.22 -6.37 -6.95
CA ALA A 40 -7.35 -5.94 -8.34
C ALA A 40 -6.23 -6.50 -9.25
N ALA A 41 -5.00 -6.63 -8.73
CA ALA A 41 -3.90 -7.26 -9.44
C ALA A 41 -4.15 -8.77 -9.64
N ALA A 42 -4.64 -9.47 -8.61
CA ALA A 42 -5.00 -10.88 -8.68
C ALA A 42 -6.12 -11.15 -9.70
N ILE A 43 -7.19 -10.34 -9.69
CA ILE A 43 -8.29 -10.45 -10.65
C ILE A 43 -7.76 -10.26 -12.08
N GLY A 44 -6.95 -9.21 -12.30
CA GLY A 44 -6.33 -8.97 -13.61
C GLY A 44 -5.46 -10.13 -14.09
N ALA A 45 -4.64 -10.70 -13.19
CA ALA A 45 -3.79 -11.84 -13.48
C ALA A 45 -4.58 -13.09 -13.87
N ASN A 46 -5.66 -13.39 -13.13
CA ASN A 46 -6.58 -14.48 -13.43
C ASN A 46 -7.22 -14.34 -14.82
N LEU A 47 -7.70 -13.14 -15.17
CA LEU A 47 -8.29 -12.86 -16.50
C LEU A 47 -7.30 -13.13 -17.64
N THR A 48 -6.00 -12.93 -17.38
CA THR A 48 -4.92 -13.20 -18.34
C THR A 48 -4.32 -14.59 -18.24
N MET A 49 -4.87 -15.48 -17.39
CA MET A 49 -4.33 -16.81 -17.08
C MET A 49 -2.83 -16.81 -16.70
N ASN A 50 -2.36 -15.73 -16.08
CA ASN A 50 -0.97 -15.52 -15.72
C ASN A 50 -0.86 -15.15 -14.24
N GLN A 51 -0.90 -16.15 -13.35
CA GLN A 51 -0.86 -15.94 -11.90
C GLN A 51 0.36 -15.10 -11.44
N PRO A 52 1.59 -15.33 -11.95
CA PRO A 52 2.74 -14.46 -11.64
C PRO A 52 2.54 -12.99 -12.06
N GLY A 53 1.63 -12.73 -13.00
CA GLY A 53 1.28 -11.39 -13.48
C GLY A 53 0.72 -10.47 -12.39
N ALA A 54 0.15 -11.02 -11.31
CA ALA A 54 -0.30 -10.21 -10.18
C ALA A 54 0.90 -9.57 -9.47
N PHE A 55 1.93 -10.38 -9.17
CA PHE A 55 3.15 -9.93 -8.49
C PHE A 55 4.00 -9.04 -9.39
N ASP A 56 4.09 -9.35 -10.69
CA ASP A 56 4.75 -8.49 -11.67
C ASP A 56 4.14 -7.08 -11.69
N LYS A 57 2.81 -6.99 -11.68
CA LYS A 57 2.09 -5.72 -11.63
C LYS A 57 2.32 -4.97 -10.33
N LEU A 58 2.33 -5.66 -9.19
CA LEU A 58 2.58 -5.05 -7.88
C LEU A 58 4.02 -4.55 -7.75
N LEU A 59 5.00 -5.34 -8.17
CA LEU A 59 6.42 -4.96 -8.19
C LEU A 59 6.69 -3.82 -9.18
N SER A 60 6.11 -3.87 -10.37
CA SER A 60 6.19 -2.75 -11.34
C SER A 60 5.63 -1.47 -10.74
N LYS A 61 4.53 -1.57 -9.99
CA LYS A 61 3.92 -0.42 -9.29
C LYS A 61 4.79 0.10 -8.15
N TYR A 62 5.46 -0.78 -7.42
CA TYR A 62 6.47 -0.41 -6.43
C TYR A 62 7.60 0.39 -7.10
N VAL A 63 8.14 -0.12 -8.20
CA VAL A 63 9.20 0.54 -8.98
C VAL A 63 8.75 1.90 -9.52
N MET A 64 7.51 2.03 -9.99
CA MET A 64 6.97 3.33 -10.45
C MET A 64 6.88 4.36 -9.32
N LYS A 65 6.59 3.92 -8.09
CA LYS A 65 6.41 4.81 -6.94
C LYS A 65 7.73 5.17 -6.27
N HIS A 66 8.63 4.20 -6.10
CA HIS A 66 9.87 4.34 -5.32
C HIS A 66 11.12 4.53 -6.21
N GLY A 67 11.02 4.23 -7.51
CA GLY A 67 12.13 4.29 -8.45
C GLY A 67 12.84 2.94 -8.65
N ARG A 68 13.86 2.96 -9.52
CA ARG A 68 14.62 1.78 -9.96
C ARG A 68 16.02 1.67 -9.34
N LYS A 69 16.38 2.61 -8.47
CA LYS A 69 17.75 2.79 -7.97
C LYS A 69 18.05 1.86 -6.79
N SER A 70 19.29 1.92 -6.33
CA SER A 70 19.82 1.12 -5.22
C SER A 70 19.04 1.28 -3.92
N GLU A 71 18.59 2.48 -3.58
CA GLU A 71 17.81 2.74 -2.35
C GLU A 71 16.48 1.99 -2.36
N SER A 72 15.72 2.10 -3.45
CA SER A 72 14.47 1.38 -3.65
C SER A 72 14.68 -0.14 -3.67
N ALA A 73 15.80 -0.62 -4.24
CA ALA A 73 16.15 -2.04 -4.22
C ALA A 73 16.50 -2.53 -2.81
N LEU A 74 17.22 -1.73 -2.02
CA LEU A 74 17.52 -2.05 -0.62
C LEU A 74 16.23 -2.13 0.20
N GLN A 75 15.34 -1.15 0.10
CA GLN A 75 14.03 -1.15 0.75
C GLN A 75 13.21 -2.39 0.37
N LEU A 76 13.16 -2.72 -0.94
CA LEU A 76 12.47 -3.90 -1.41
C LEU A 76 13.07 -5.20 -0.84
N ARG A 77 14.39 -5.28 -0.71
CA ARG A 77 15.05 -6.40 -0.02
C ARG A 77 14.63 -6.48 1.44
N GLN A 78 14.54 -5.37 2.17
CA GLN A 78 14.10 -5.39 3.58
C GLN A 78 12.71 -5.99 3.70
N ILE A 79 11.77 -5.57 2.85
CA ILE A 79 10.40 -6.10 2.83
C ILE A 79 10.41 -7.62 2.60
N PHE A 80 11.24 -8.10 1.68
CA PHE A 80 11.36 -9.54 1.42
C PHE A 80 11.99 -10.34 2.57
N LEU A 81 12.70 -9.69 3.49
CA LEU A 81 13.27 -10.35 4.68
C LEU A 81 12.27 -10.46 5.84
N GLU A 82 11.15 -9.74 5.79
CA GLU A 82 10.09 -9.83 6.81
C GLU A 82 9.36 -11.18 6.78
N SER A 83 9.40 -11.87 5.64
CA SER A 83 8.71 -13.13 5.38
C SER A 83 9.68 -14.21 4.89
N GLU A 84 9.76 -15.36 5.56
CA GLU A 84 10.65 -16.48 5.16
C GLU A 84 10.36 -16.97 3.73
N GLU A 85 9.11 -16.86 3.28
CA GLU A 85 8.67 -17.27 1.94
C GLU A 85 9.22 -16.34 0.83
N LEU A 86 9.62 -15.12 1.17
CA LEU A 86 10.20 -14.13 0.26
C LEU A 86 11.73 -14.08 0.33
N LYS A 87 12.36 -14.88 1.19
CA LYS A 87 13.82 -14.97 1.31
C LYS A 87 14.54 -15.20 -0.03
N PRO A 88 14.06 -16.08 -0.94
CA PRO A 88 14.66 -16.23 -2.27
C PRO A 88 14.64 -14.94 -3.10
N CYS A 89 13.61 -14.10 -2.92
CA CYS A 89 13.53 -12.79 -3.55
C CYS A 89 14.54 -11.82 -2.92
N ALA A 90 14.69 -11.82 -1.60
CA ALA A 90 15.69 -11.00 -0.89
C ALA A 90 17.13 -11.34 -1.32
N ASP A 91 17.46 -12.63 -1.40
CA ASP A 91 18.75 -13.12 -1.86
C ASP A 91 19.02 -12.72 -3.32
N PHE A 92 17.99 -12.79 -4.17
CA PHE A 92 18.10 -12.35 -5.56
C PHE A 92 18.38 -10.84 -5.66
N VAL A 93 17.67 -9.99 -4.91
CA VAL A 93 17.92 -8.54 -4.89
C VAL A 93 19.32 -8.23 -4.36
N LYS A 94 19.78 -8.93 -3.32
CA LYS A 94 21.16 -8.81 -2.81
C LYS A 94 22.18 -9.10 -3.91
N ALA A 95 22.03 -10.22 -4.62
CA ALA A 95 22.93 -10.58 -5.71
C ALA A 95 22.92 -9.55 -6.84
N GLU A 96 21.77 -8.95 -7.17
CA GLU A 96 21.71 -7.86 -8.14
C GLU A 96 22.44 -6.60 -7.63
N LEU A 97 22.27 -6.21 -6.37
CA LEU A 97 22.96 -5.05 -5.77
C LEU A 97 24.49 -5.24 -5.76
N GLU A 98 24.96 -6.45 -5.41
CA GLU A 98 26.39 -6.79 -5.36
C GLU A 98 27.07 -6.69 -6.74
N LYS A 99 26.35 -6.97 -7.85
CA LYS A 99 26.88 -6.79 -9.22
C LYS A 99 27.28 -5.35 -9.51
N PHE A 100 26.63 -4.39 -8.87
CA PHE A 100 26.93 -2.96 -9.01
C PHE A 100 27.87 -2.45 -7.92
N LYS A 101 28.48 -3.34 -7.12
CA LYS A 101 29.35 -3.02 -5.99
C LYS A 101 28.66 -2.15 -4.92
N ILE A 102 27.35 -2.28 -4.79
CA ILE A 102 26.59 -1.60 -3.75
C ILE A 102 26.72 -2.43 -2.47
N PRO A 103 27.17 -1.86 -1.34
CA PRO A 103 27.23 -2.58 -0.08
C PRO A 103 25.82 -2.97 0.37
N VAL A 104 25.62 -4.24 0.68
CA VAL A 104 24.36 -4.76 1.20
C VAL A 104 24.55 -5.14 2.66
N PRO A 105 23.80 -4.56 3.61
CA PRO A 105 23.89 -4.92 5.02
C PRO A 105 23.52 -6.39 5.23
N SER A 106 24.12 -7.02 6.24
CA SER A 106 23.81 -8.40 6.60
C SER A 106 22.32 -8.54 6.93
N ASP A 107 21.75 -9.72 6.73
CA ASP A 107 20.34 -10.02 7.03
C ASP A 107 19.98 -9.61 8.47
N ALA A 108 20.87 -9.91 9.43
CA ALA A 108 20.72 -9.56 10.83
C ALA A 108 20.74 -8.05 11.09
N GLU A 109 21.53 -7.28 10.33
CA GLU A 109 21.61 -5.81 10.43
C GLU A 109 20.40 -5.14 9.78
N THR A 110 19.82 -5.78 8.78
CA THR A 110 18.70 -5.24 7.99
C THR A 110 17.38 -5.27 8.78
N LEU A 111 17.25 -6.21 9.73
CA LEU A 111 16.07 -6.36 10.59
C LEU A 111 16.08 -5.46 11.84
N VAL A 112 17.25 -4.98 12.27
CA VAL A 112 17.39 -4.16 13.49
C VAL A 112 17.29 -2.65 13.23
N ASP A 113 17.37 -2.20 11.98
CA ASP A 113 17.45 -0.78 11.61
C ASP A 113 16.19 -0.25 10.90
N THR A 114 14.99 -0.70 11.30
CA THR A 114 13.73 -0.09 10.81
C THR A 114 12.85 0.37 11.97
N SER A 115 13.43 1.14 12.89
CA SER A 115 12.66 2.16 13.62
C SER A 115 12.65 3.43 12.79
N VAL A 116 12.03 3.39 11.61
CA VAL A 116 11.65 4.62 10.91
C VAL A 116 10.55 5.25 11.77
N PRO A 117 10.74 6.44 12.36
CA PRO A 117 9.66 7.10 13.05
C PRO A 117 8.56 7.35 12.01
N LEU A 118 7.39 6.74 12.21
CA LEU A 118 6.17 7.22 11.58
C LEU A 118 6.10 8.74 11.84
N PRO A 119 5.74 9.57 10.84
CA PRO A 119 5.45 10.96 11.11
C PRO A 119 4.36 10.98 12.19
N SER A 120 4.73 11.53 13.34
CA SER A 120 3.83 11.61 14.49
C SER A 120 2.54 12.27 14.03
N PRO A 121 1.36 11.78 14.46
CA PRO A 121 0.15 12.57 14.28
C PRO A 121 0.41 13.91 14.97
N HIS A 122 0.14 15.01 14.27
CA HIS A 122 0.23 16.35 14.84
C HIS A 122 -0.60 16.39 16.13
N CYS A 123 0.07 16.23 17.27
CA CYS A 123 -0.44 16.58 18.57
C CYS A 123 -0.52 18.11 18.58
N GLY A 124 -1.70 18.64 18.23
CA GLY A 124 -2.06 20.00 18.59
C GLY A 124 -1.94 20.14 20.11
N THR A 125 -0.98 20.95 20.53
CA THR A 125 -0.70 21.22 21.95
C THR A 125 -1.93 21.89 22.59
N PRO A 126 -2.25 21.55 23.87
CA PRO A 126 -3.42 22.06 24.56
C PRO A 126 -3.20 23.50 25.04
N GLY A 127 -4.11 24.38 24.65
CA GLY A 127 -4.19 25.77 25.12
C GLY A 127 -5.53 25.99 25.80
N GLU A 128 -5.49 25.84 27.12
CA GLU A 128 -6.28 26.45 28.19
C GLU A 128 -7.52 27.30 27.83
N VAL A 129 -8.59 26.97 28.56
CA VAL A 129 -9.87 27.66 28.72
C VAL A 129 -9.78 29.17 28.95
N ALA A 130 -10.74 29.93 28.41
CA ALA A 130 -11.33 31.09 29.07
C ALA A 130 -12.69 31.44 28.47
N GLU A 131 -13.66 31.66 29.36
CA GLU A 131 -15.08 31.87 29.14
C GLU A 131 -15.47 33.24 28.54
N ALA A 132 -16.65 33.23 27.92
CA ALA A 132 -17.73 34.24 27.92
C ALA A 132 -17.41 35.74 27.69
N ALA A 133 -18.05 36.34 26.68
CA ALA A 133 -19.32 37.07 26.83
C ALA A 133 -19.56 38.08 25.67
N GLY A 134 -20.81 38.16 25.23
CA GLY A 134 -21.35 39.24 24.39
C GLY A 134 -21.57 38.81 22.94
N GLY A 135 -22.77 38.66 22.41
CA GLY A 135 -24.07 39.16 22.83
C GLY A 135 -24.74 39.83 21.63
N THR A 136 -25.49 39.08 20.83
CA THR A 136 -26.48 39.63 19.90
C THR A 136 -27.81 38.92 20.09
N LYS A 137 -28.65 39.56 20.92
CA LYS A 137 -30.11 39.73 20.81
C LYS A 137 -30.61 39.58 19.36
N THR A 138 -31.78 39.10 18.96
CA THR A 138 -33.08 38.61 19.50
C THR A 138 -33.89 38.37 18.20
N GLY A 139 -34.84 37.46 18.00
CA GLY A 139 -35.45 36.42 18.79
C GLY A 139 -36.47 35.66 17.94
N ALA A 140 -36.84 34.48 18.44
CA ALA A 140 -38.12 33.78 18.36
C ALA A 140 -38.79 33.52 16.98
N LYS A 141 -38.92 32.25 16.58
CA LYS A 141 -40.05 31.37 16.95
C LYS A 141 -39.99 29.97 16.28
N THR A 142 -40.10 28.94 17.13
CA THR A 142 -40.83 27.65 16.96
C THR A 142 -40.57 26.67 15.80
N LYS A 143 -40.05 25.49 16.20
CA LYS A 143 -40.40 24.10 15.84
C LYS A 143 -41.24 23.82 14.57
N LYS A 144 -40.67 23.00 13.67
CA LYS A 144 -41.32 21.92 12.90
C LYS A 144 -40.20 20.96 12.42
N VAL A 145 -40.09 19.75 12.94
CA VAL A 145 -40.72 18.49 12.46
C VAL A 145 -40.49 18.23 10.98
N CYS A 146 -39.91 17.05 10.73
CA CYS A 146 -39.60 16.37 9.49
C CYS A 146 -40.62 16.58 8.36
N GLN A 147 -40.13 16.66 7.13
CA GLN A 147 -40.82 16.05 5.99
C GLN A 147 -39.85 15.75 4.84
N ASP A 148 -39.73 14.45 4.63
CA ASP A 148 -39.40 13.76 3.38
C ASP A 148 -40.44 14.11 2.30
N PRO A 149 -40.05 14.46 1.07
CA PRO A 149 -40.97 14.47 -0.06
C PRO A 149 -40.81 13.21 -0.91
N ALA A 150 -41.59 12.19 -0.52
CA ALA A 150 -42.46 11.39 -1.39
C ALA A 150 -42.04 11.27 -2.87
N TYR A 151 -41.41 10.13 -3.21
CA TYR A 151 -41.55 9.54 -4.55
C TYR A 151 -42.56 8.40 -4.44
N LYS A 152 -43.71 8.54 -5.13
CA LYS A 152 -44.72 7.48 -5.23
C LYS A 152 -44.36 6.50 -6.36
N PRO A 153 -44.59 5.19 -6.17
CA PRO A 153 -44.53 4.20 -7.23
C PRO A 153 -45.86 4.14 -7.99
N ASP A 154 -45.80 3.82 -9.27
CA ASP A 154 -46.92 3.57 -10.18
C ASP A 154 -46.36 2.62 -11.26
N GLU A 155 -46.95 1.51 -11.68
CA GLU A 155 -48.05 0.65 -11.24
C GLU A 155 -47.77 -0.67 -11.99
N GLU A 156 -48.10 -1.82 -11.38
CA GLU A 156 -47.97 -3.13 -12.01
C GLU A 156 -49.02 -3.31 -13.11
N MET A 157 -48.72 -4.05 -14.19
CA MET A 157 -49.71 -4.96 -14.78
C MET A 157 -49.02 -6.06 -15.60
N GLU A 158 -49.02 -7.24 -14.98
CA GLU A 158 -49.10 -8.55 -15.61
C GLU A 158 -50.23 -8.59 -16.65
N THR A 159 -49.94 -9.14 -17.83
CA THR A 159 -50.81 -10.08 -18.57
C THR A 159 -49.96 -10.97 -19.45
#